data_AF-A0A7S3P2B5-F1
#
_entry.id   AF-A0A7S3P2B5-F1
#
_cell.length_a   1.000
_cell.length_b   1.000
_cell.length_c   1.000
_cell.angle_alpha   90.00
_cell.angle_beta   90.00
_cell.angle_gamma   90.00
#
_symmetry.space_group_name_H-M   'P 1'
#
loop_
_entity.id
_entity.type
_entity.pdbx_description
1 polymer ?
#
loop_
_entity_poly.entity_id
_entity_poly.type
_entity_poly.pdbx_seq_one_letter_code
_entity_poly.pdbx_strand_id
1 'polypeptide(L)'
;MGKKSKNPRKERINNFPPATSQDIPPAAVVAAAAEAPTHYPSDGPSNEEWEDWCLQTTSESLQAKLDQLTSLALANDRANFVRQFVPLDLSDADAAGYLQDLTTAPEADGQWTNLASEIAALAAGRGVTNIEGDQQTRTVFYFEHPLLPGCDREVTFVRGSPEGEWRAEG
;
A
#
# COMPACT_ATOMS: atom_id res chain seq x y z
N MET A 1 36.23 -7.19 36.80
CA MET A 1 35.55 -6.39 37.85
C MET A 1 34.67 -5.37 37.14
N GLY A 2 33.42 -5.07 37.49
CA GLY A 2 32.49 -5.74 38.40
C GLY A 2 31.41 -4.78 38.93
N LYS A 3 30.12 -5.19 38.84
CA LYS A 3 28.93 -4.58 39.51
C LYS A 3 28.44 -3.23 38.90
N LYS A 4 27.16 -2.86 38.94
CA LYS A 4 25.88 -3.55 39.24
C LYS A 4 24.68 -2.72 38.70
N SER A 5 23.52 -3.35 38.60
CA SER A 5 22.21 -2.77 38.25
C SER A 5 21.75 -1.63 39.19
N LYS A 6 20.78 -0.81 38.72
CA LYS A 6 19.41 -0.81 39.27
C LYS A 6 18.42 0.06 38.47
N ASN A 7 17.23 -0.51 38.25
CA ASN A 7 16.03 0.13 37.73
C ASN A 7 15.05 0.37 38.91
N PRO A 8 14.35 1.53 39.03
CA PRO A 8 13.26 1.69 39.98
C PRO A 8 11.90 1.88 39.28
N ARG A 9 11.02 0.89 39.47
CA ARG A 9 9.59 0.90 39.12
C ARG A 9 8.78 1.69 40.16
N LYS A 10 7.93 2.61 39.73
CA LYS A 10 6.87 3.28 40.50
C LYS A 10 5.77 3.78 39.57
N GLU A 11 4.51 3.96 39.96
CA GLU A 11 3.64 3.26 40.92
C GLU A 11 2.21 3.74 40.60
N ARG A 12 1.19 2.88 40.59
CA ARG A 12 -0.21 3.33 40.39
C ARG A 12 -0.71 4.02 41.65
N ILE A 13 -1.37 5.17 41.50
CA ILE A 13 -2.19 5.77 42.55
C ILE A 13 -3.62 5.92 42.02
N ASN A 14 -4.48 4.97 42.34
CA ASN A 14 -5.93 5.16 42.27
C ASN A 14 -6.34 5.99 43.49
N ASN A 15 -7.18 7.01 43.30
CA ASN A 15 -7.62 7.86 44.41
C ASN A 15 -9.03 8.42 44.16
N PHE A 16 -10.08 7.79 44.71
CA PHE A 16 -11.32 8.46 45.12
C PHE A 16 -12.02 7.66 46.26
N PRO A 17 -12.71 8.32 47.22
CA PRO A 17 -13.13 7.75 48.50
C PRO A 17 -14.63 7.31 48.53
N PRO A 18 -15.20 6.81 49.66
CA PRO A 18 -16.34 5.90 49.65
C PRO A 18 -17.75 6.52 49.86
N ALA A 19 -18.76 5.66 49.78
CA ALA A 19 -20.20 5.96 49.84
C ALA A 19 -20.81 6.09 51.25
N THR A 20 -22.00 6.72 51.33
CA THR A 20 -23.09 6.45 52.31
C THR A 20 -24.47 6.77 51.69
N SER A 21 -25.55 6.18 52.24
CA SER A 21 -26.87 5.94 51.63
C SER A 21 -28.01 6.97 51.92
N GLN A 22 -29.26 6.59 51.53
CA GLN A 22 -30.61 7.19 51.79
C GLN A 22 -31.15 8.07 50.63
N ASP A 23 -32.45 8.10 50.27
CA ASP A 23 -33.70 7.56 50.87
C ASP A 23 -34.81 7.27 49.80
N ILE A 24 -35.98 6.72 50.20
CA ILE A 24 -37.05 6.12 49.34
C ILE A 24 -38.43 6.18 50.09
N PRO A 25 -39.68 6.24 49.53
CA PRO A 25 -40.18 6.14 48.13
C PRO A 25 -40.94 7.37 47.48
N PRO A 26 -42.30 7.52 47.38
CA PRO A 26 -42.89 7.69 46.02
C PRO A 26 -43.92 8.83 45.79
N ALA A 27 -44.06 9.26 44.53
CA ALA A 27 -45.31 9.77 43.95
C ALA A 27 -45.30 9.63 42.41
N ALA A 28 -46.47 9.36 41.81
CA ALA A 28 -46.61 9.13 40.37
C ALA A 28 -46.87 10.43 39.57
N VAL A 29 -46.41 10.47 38.32
CA VAL A 29 -47.11 11.17 37.22
C VAL A 29 -46.79 10.52 35.88
N VAL A 30 -47.77 10.59 34.98
CA VAL A 30 -47.80 9.96 33.65
C VAL A 30 -47.27 10.93 32.60
N ALA A 31 -46.44 10.47 31.65
CA ALA A 31 -46.38 11.01 30.28
C ALA A 31 -45.52 10.10 29.38
N ALA A 32 -45.95 9.88 28.15
CA ALA A 32 -45.14 9.20 27.14
C ALA A 32 -44.10 10.15 26.55
N ALA A 33 -42.89 9.65 26.32
CA ALA A 33 -41.90 10.22 25.40
C ALA A 33 -41.32 9.08 24.56
N ALA A 34 -41.22 9.29 23.26
CA ALA A 34 -40.92 8.25 22.28
C ALA A 34 -39.44 7.84 22.28
N GLU A 35 -39.19 6.77 21.53
CA GLU A 35 -37.90 6.12 21.33
C GLU A 35 -36.80 7.07 20.81
N ALA A 36 -35.57 6.78 21.23
CA ALA A 36 -34.39 7.03 20.41
C ALA A 36 -33.46 5.81 20.57
N PRO A 37 -33.52 4.80 19.67
CA PRO A 37 -32.52 3.76 19.66
C PRO A 37 -31.16 4.38 19.37
N THR A 38 -30.14 3.97 20.10
CA THR A 38 -28.74 4.37 19.89
C THR A 38 -28.22 3.78 18.58
N HIS A 39 -28.52 4.44 17.47
CA HIS A 39 -27.98 4.09 16.16
C HIS A 39 -26.89 5.09 15.78
N TYR A 40 -25.65 4.78 16.17
CA TYR A 40 -24.49 5.23 15.41
C TYR A 40 -24.39 4.29 14.20
N PRO A 41 -24.62 4.77 12.96
CA PRO A 41 -24.16 4.06 11.77
C PRO A 41 -22.62 4.14 11.76
N SER A 42 -22.00 3.24 12.51
CA SER A 42 -20.55 3.07 12.59
C SER A 42 -20.04 2.07 11.55
N ASP A 43 -20.71 1.99 10.40
CA ASP A 43 -20.11 1.50 9.17
C ASP A 43 -19.27 2.65 8.59
N GLY A 44 -18.11 2.86 9.19
CA GLY A 44 -16.95 3.27 8.38
C GLY A 44 -16.67 2.13 7.40
N PRO A 45 -16.16 2.43 6.19
CA PRO A 45 -16.24 1.53 5.05
C PRO A 45 -15.74 0.14 5.41
N SER A 46 -16.57 -0.87 5.15
CA SER A 46 -16.21 -2.24 5.52
C SER A 46 -14.97 -2.67 4.76
N ASN A 47 -14.22 -3.65 5.27
CA ASN A 47 -12.99 -4.10 4.61
C ASN A 47 -13.24 -4.61 3.17
N GLU A 48 -14.49 -4.92 2.83
CA GLU A 48 -14.93 -5.32 1.49
C GLU A 48 -14.96 -4.14 0.50
N GLU A 49 -15.32 -2.92 0.93
CA GLU A 49 -15.31 -1.71 0.07
C GLU A 49 -13.89 -1.30 -0.37
N TRP A 50 -12.86 -1.78 0.33
CA TRP A 50 -11.45 -1.59 -0.05
C TRP A 50 -10.94 -2.62 -1.06
N GLU A 51 -11.60 -3.78 -1.18
CA GLU A 51 -11.20 -4.83 -2.14
C GLU A 51 -11.82 -4.60 -3.54
N ASP A 52 -12.95 -3.89 -3.63
CA ASP A 52 -13.64 -3.58 -4.89
C ASP A 52 -12.99 -2.45 -5.72
N TRP A 53 -12.13 -1.61 -5.13
CA TRP A 53 -11.36 -0.59 -5.88
C TRP A 53 -10.06 -1.13 -6.51
N CYS A 54 -10.22 -2.06 -7.45
CA CYS A 54 -9.14 -2.46 -8.35
C CYS A 54 -9.16 -1.59 -9.62
N LEU A 55 -8.28 -0.60 -9.72
CA LEU A 55 -8.17 0.31 -10.87
C LEU A 55 -7.01 -0.12 -11.78
N GLN A 56 -7.34 -0.80 -12.88
CA GLN A 56 -6.38 -1.24 -13.90
C GLN A 56 -6.30 -0.27 -15.09
N THR A 57 -5.25 -0.37 -15.90
CA THR A 57 -5.17 0.36 -17.17
C THR A 57 -6.19 -0.17 -18.20
N THR A 58 -6.71 0.72 -19.03
CA THR A 58 -7.57 0.37 -20.17
C THR A 58 -6.79 -0.10 -21.40
N SER A 59 -5.45 -0.03 -21.36
CA SER A 59 -4.58 -0.39 -22.47
C SER A 59 -4.18 -1.86 -22.40
N GLU A 60 -4.80 -2.69 -23.24
CA GLU A 60 -4.48 -4.13 -23.36
C GLU A 60 -2.96 -4.37 -23.53
N SER A 61 -2.29 -3.52 -24.31
CA SER A 61 -0.84 -3.60 -24.54
C SER A 61 0.02 -3.30 -23.32
N LEU A 62 -0.44 -2.41 -22.42
CA LEU A 62 0.26 -2.11 -21.17
C LEU A 62 -0.07 -3.14 -20.11
N GLN A 63 -1.33 -3.60 -20.03
CA GLN A 63 -1.72 -4.69 -19.14
C GLN A 63 -0.91 -5.96 -19.44
N ALA A 64 -0.81 -6.36 -20.71
CA ALA A 64 0.03 -7.48 -21.13
C ALA A 64 1.52 -7.29 -20.79
N LYS A 65 2.01 -6.03 -20.77
CA LYS A 65 3.37 -5.72 -20.32
C LYS A 65 3.54 -5.89 -18.81
N LEU A 66 2.58 -5.41 -18.03
CA LEU A 66 2.56 -5.59 -16.58
C LEU A 66 2.51 -7.09 -16.22
N ASP A 67 1.62 -7.86 -16.86
CA ASP A 67 1.50 -9.31 -16.68
C ASP A 67 2.80 -10.05 -17.04
N GLN A 68 3.49 -9.63 -18.11
CA GLN A 68 4.81 -10.14 -18.48
C GLN A 68 5.85 -9.86 -17.38
N LEU A 69 5.91 -8.63 -16.87
CA LEU A 69 6.85 -8.21 -15.83
C LEU A 69 6.56 -8.94 -14.50
N THR A 70 5.29 -9.07 -14.10
CA THR A 70 4.87 -9.90 -12.97
C THR A 70 5.28 -11.36 -13.15
N SER A 71 5.16 -11.92 -14.36
CA SER A 71 5.59 -13.30 -14.63
C SER A 71 7.11 -13.49 -14.49
N LEU A 72 7.91 -12.52 -14.96
CA LEU A 72 9.36 -12.52 -14.77
C LEU A 72 9.72 -12.33 -13.29
N ALA A 73 8.96 -11.51 -12.55
CA ALA A 73 9.14 -11.29 -11.13
C ALA A 73 8.89 -12.58 -10.32
N LEU A 74 7.79 -13.30 -10.61
CA LEU A 74 7.46 -14.60 -10.00
C LEU A 74 8.49 -15.69 -10.33
N ALA A 75 9.10 -15.64 -11.53
CA ALA A 75 10.20 -16.52 -11.91
C ALA A 75 11.55 -16.14 -11.27
N ASN A 76 11.62 -15.00 -10.55
CA ASN A 76 12.85 -14.38 -10.04
C ASN A 76 13.90 -14.10 -11.14
N ASP A 77 13.45 -13.88 -12.38
CA ASP A 77 14.31 -13.56 -13.53
C ASP A 77 14.63 -12.06 -13.57
N ARG A 78 15.46 -11.61 -12.62
CA ARG A 78 15.82 -10.19 -12.45
C ARG A 78 16.49 -9.62 -13.70
N ALA A 79 17.27 -10.42 -14.42
CA ALA A 79 18.00 -9.98 -15.61
C ALA A 79 17.08 -9.68 -16.79
N ASN A 80 16.15 -10.59 -17.12
CA ASN A 80 15.16 -10.29 -18.15
C ASN A 80 14.13 -9.26 -17.67
N PHE A 81 13.76 -9.24 -16.39
CA PHE A 81 12.91 -8.18 -15.83
C PHE A 81 13.54 -6.81 -16.07
N VAL A 82 14.79 -6.57 -15.65
CA VAL A 82 15.46 -5.27 -15.82
C VAL A 82 15.50 -4.87 -17.29
N ARG A 83 15.97 -5.76 -18.18
CA ARG A 83 15.98 -5.52 -19.63
C ARG A 83 14.60 -5.18 -20.20
N GLN A 84 13.54 -5.70 -19.60
CA GLN A 84 12.17 -5.50 -20.03
C GLN A 84 11.47 -4.29 -19.37
N PHE A 85 12.04 -3.76 -18.29
CA PHE A 85 11.46 -2.72 -17.46
C PHE A 85 12.06 -1.33 -17.76
N VAL A 86 13.39 -1.23 -17.85
CA VAL A 86 14.10 0.06 -17.96
C VAL A 86 13.91 0.79 -19.30
N PRO A 87 14.07 2.12 -19.36
CA PRO A 87 14.02 2.89 -20.62
C PRO A 87 14.94 2.33 -21.71
N LEU A 88 14.53 2.48 -22.98
CA LEU A 88 15.32 2.02 -24.14
C LEU A 88 16.55 2.88 -24.44
N ASP A 89 16.60 4.09 -23.89
CA ASP A 89 17.69 5.06 -23.99
C ASP A 89 18.64 5.03 -22.77
N LEU A 90 18.35 4.20 -21.75
CA LEU A 90 19.27 3.94 -20.65
C LEU A 90 20.53 3.23 -21.17
N SER A 91 21.71 3.63 -20.67
CA SER A 91 22.96 3.02 -21.13
C SER A 91 23.11 1.58 -20.60
N ASP A 92 23.79 0.72 -21.36
CA ASP A 92 24.11 -0.66 -20.94
C ASP A 92 24.83 -0.71 -19.57
N ALA A 93 25.62 0.32 -19.25
CA ALA A 93 26.35 0.42 -17.99
C ALA A 93 25.41 0.73 -16.81
N ASP A 94 24.45 1.64 -17.00
CA ASP A 94 23.47 2.01 -15.97
C ASP A 94 22.45 0.88 -15.77
N ALA A 95 22.01 0.22 -16.85
CA ALA A 95 21.15 -0.96 -16.79
C ALA A 95 21.85 -2.14 -16.07
N ALA A 96 23.15 -2.33 -16.30
CA ALA A 96 23.96 -3.31 -15.57
C ALA A 96 24.16 -2.94 -14.10
N GLY A 97 24.33 -1.65 -13.78
CA GLY A 97 24.37 -1.15 -12.40
C GLY A 97 23.07 -1.42 -11.64
N TYR A 98 21.93 -1.06 -12.24
CA TYR A 98 20.61 -1.33 -11.67
C TYR A 98 20.36 -2.84 -11.47
N LEU A 99 20.82 -3.69 -12.40
CA LEU A 99 20.77 -5.14 -12.20
C LEU A 99 21.70 -5.61 -11.05
N GLN A 100 22.87 -5.01 -10.86
CA GLN A 100 23.76 -5.30 -9.73
C GLN A 100 23.14 -4.91 -8.39
N ASP A 101 22.47 -3.75 -8.32
CA ASP A 101 21.73 -3.34 -7.13
C ASP A 101 20.62 -4.35 -6.78
N LEU A 102 19.85 -4.78 -7.79
CA LEU A 102 18.80 -5.80 -7.63
C LEU A 102 19.30 -7.24 -7.44
N THR A 103 20.62 -7.54 -7.51
CA THR A 103 21.14 -8.93 -7.41
C THR A 103 22.28 -9.15 -6.43
N THR A 104 23.07 -8.13 -6.12
CA THR A 104 24.35 -8.26 -5.37
C THR A 104 24.55 -7.26 -4.24
N ALA A 105 23.78 -6.16 -4.20
CA ALA A 105 23.79 -5.25 -3.06
C ALA A 105 23.28 -5.95 -1.78
N PRO A 106 23.70 -5.53 -0.57
CA PRO A 106 23.21 -6.10 0.69
C PRO A 106 21.68 -6.04 0.84
N GLU A 107 21.05 -5.02 0.24
CA GLU A 107 19.61 -4.77 0.24
C GLU A 107 18.88 -5.37 -0.97
N ALA A 108 19.58 -6.07 -1.88
CA ALA A 108 19.06 -6.52 -3.18
C ALA A 108 17.74 -7.27 -3.12
N ASP A 109 17.58 -8.21 -2.18
CA ASP A 109 16.34 -8.98 -2.03
C ASP A 109 15.18 -8.14 -1.50
N GLY A 110 15.46 -7.12 -0.67
CA GLY A 110 14.45 -6.17 -0.21
C GLY A 110 14.00 -5.24 -1.34
N GLN A 111 14.94 -4.67 -2.08
CA GLN A 111 14.66 -3.84 -3.27
C GLN A 111 13.86 -4.62 -4.32
N TRP A 112 14.28 -5.85 -4.61
CA TRP A 112 13.59 -6.74 -5.55
C TRP A 112 12.17 -7.10 -5.07
N THR A 113 12.00 -7.42 -3.78
CA THR A 113 10.68 -7.77 -3.22
C THR A 113 9.73 -6.58 -3.31
N ASN A 114 10.20 -5.37 -3.01
CA ASN A 114 9.43 -4.14 -3.17
C ASN A 114 9.02 -3.95 -4.64
N LEU A 115 9.98 -3.91 -5.58
CA LEU A 115 9.70 -3.71 -7.01
C LEU A 115 8.76 -4.77 -7.60
N ALA A 116 8.97 -6.05 -7.27
CA ALA A 116 8.09 -7.13 -7.68
C ALA A 116 6.66 -6.96 -7.14
N SER A 117 6.51 -6.47 -5.90
CA SER A 117 5.21 -6.18 -5.30
C SER A 117 4.54 -4.96 -5.92
N GLU A 118 5.28 -3.88 -6.23
CA GLU A 118 4.78 -2.71 -6.94
C GLU A 118 4.19 -3.12 -8.30
N ILE A 119 4.94 -3.86 -9.13
CA ILE A 119 4.45 -4.31 -10.44
C ILE A 119 3.25 -5.26 -10.33
N ALA A 120 3.23 -6.16 -9.36
CA ALA A 120 2.07 -7.03 -9.12
C ALA A 120 0.83 -6.23 -8.68
N ALA A 121 1.00 -5.17 -7.88
CA ALA A 121 -0.08 -4.28 -7.50
C ALA A 121 -0.64 -3.50 -8.70
N LEU A 122 0.23 -2.94 -9.55
CA LEU A 122 -0.17 -2.27 -10.80
C LEU A 122 -0.88 -3.22 -11.76
N ALA A 123 -0.35 -4.43 -11.96
CA ALA A 123 -0.97 -5.45 -12.81
C ALA A 123 -2.38 -5.83 -12.33
N ALA A 124 -2.58 -5.93 -11.01
CA ALA A 124 -3.88 -6.22 -10.41
C ALA A 124 -4.79 -5.00 -10.21
N GLY A 125 -4.29 -3.77 -10.44
CA GLY A 125 -4.98 -2.53 -10.07
C GLY A 125 -5.17 -2.29 -8.57
N ARG A 126 -4.51 -3.10 -7.71
CA ARG A 126 -4.71 -3.08 -6.26
C ARG A 126 -4.01 -1.88 -5.63
N GLY A 127 -4.76 -1.05 -4.89
CA GLY A 127 -4.22 0.14 -4.23
C GLY A 127 -3.88 1.28 -5.20
N VAL A 128 -4.23 1.15 -6.49
CA VAL A 128 -4.11 2.21 -7.49
C VAL A 128 -5.23 3.21 -7.27
N THR A 129 -4.87 4.43 -6.89
CA THR A 129 -5.80 5.52 -6.56
C THR A 129 -6.15 6.38 -7.76
N ASN A 130 -5.24 6.48 -8.75
CA ASN A 130 -5.44 7.24 -9.98
C ASN A 130 -4.57 6.69 -11.12
N ILE A 131 -5.03 6.85 -12.37
CA ILE A 131 -4.27 6.55 -13.59
C ILE A 131 -4.37 7.75 -14.53
N GLU A 132 -3.24 8.38 -14.82
CA GLU A 132 -3.14 9.53 -15.73
C GLU A 132 -2.42 9.17 -17.03
N GLY A 133 -2.38 10.13 -17.95
CA GLY A 133 -1.88 9.96 -19.33
C GLY A 133 -2.98 9.60 -20.32
N ASP A 134 -2.61 9.41 -21.58
CA ASP A 134 -3.53 9.03 -22.65
C ASP A 134 -3.82 7.51 -22.65
N GLN A 135 -3.07 6.74 -21.85
CA GLN A 135 -3.02 5.27 -21.83
C GLN A 135 -2.69 4.65 -23.20
N GLN A 136 -2.15 5.46 -24.12
CA GLN A 136 -1.77 5.07 -25.47
C GLN A 136 -0.29 5.31 -25.72
N THR A 137 0.30 6.43 -25.33
CA THR A 137 1.74 6.68 -25.43
C THR A 137 2.39 6.81 -24.06
N ARG A 138 1.60 7.20 -23.04
CA ARG A 138 2.04 7.36 -21.67
C ARG A 138 0.93 7.00 -20.68
N THR A 139 1.32 6.34 -19.60
CA THR A 139 0.46 6.04 -18.45
C THR A 139 1.23 6.36 -17.17
N VAL A 140 0.60 7.06 -16.23
CA VAL A 140 1.17 7.27 -14.88
C VAL A 140 0.22 6.64 -13.88
N PHE A 141 0.73 5.70 -13.08
CA PHE A 141 -0.02 5.08 -11.99
C PHE A 141 0.32 5.78 -10.68
N TYR A 142 -0.70 6.14 -9.92
CA TYR A 142 -0.59 6.61 -8.53
C TYR A 142 -1.17 5.54 -7.61
N PHE A 143 -0.39 5.11 -6.62
CA PHE A 143 -0.76 3.98 -5.76
C PHE A 143 -0.04 4.01 -4.41
N GLU A 144 -0.62 3.38 -3.39
CA GLU A 144 0.05 3.14 -2.12
C GLU A 144 1.00 1.92 -2.22
N HIS A 145 2.22 2.03 -1.69
CA HIS A 145 3.20 0.94 -1.76
C HIS A 145 2.68 -0.32 -1.02
N PRO A 146 2.54 -1.47 -1.70
CA PRO A 146 1.77 -2.61 -1.17
C PRO A 146 2.39 -3.28 0.07
N LEU A 147 3.68 -3.03 0.35
CA LEU A 147 4.38 -3.53 1.54
C LEU A 147 4.72 -2.42 2.57
N LEU A 148 4.43 -1.15 2.27
CA LEU A 148 4.81 0.00 3.11
C LEU A 148 3.62 0.96 3.26
N PRO A 149 2.69 0.69 4.20
CA PRO A 149 1.50 1.51 4.38
C PRO A 149 1.82 2.98 4.67
N GLY A 150 1.04 3.89 4.08
CA GLY A 150 1.24 5.33 4.12
C GLY A 150 2.38 5.85 3.23
N CYS A 151 2.92 5.04 2.33
CA CYS A 151 3.94 5.45 1.36
C CYS A 151 3.33 5.50 -0.05
N ASP A 152 2.92 6.70 -0.48
CA ASP A 152 2.46 6.93 -1.85
C ASP A 152 3.61 6.76 -2.85
N ARG A 153 3.28 6.22 -4.02
CA ARG A 153 4.20 5.92 -5.13
C ARG A 153 3.59 6.39 -6.45
N GLU A 154 4.47 6.79 -7.36
CA GLU A 154 4.13 6.98 -8.76
C GLU A 154 5.07 6.14 -9.63
N VAL A 155 4.54 5.54 -10.71
CA VAL A 155 5.33 4.88 -11.75
C VAL A 155 4.77 5.31 -13.11
N THR A 156 5.63 5.90 -13.94
CA THR A 156 5.31 6.22 -15.33
C THR A 156 5.70 5.04 -16.23
N PHE A 157 4.84 4.70 -17.18
CA PHE A 157 5.19 3.89 -18.34
C PHE A 157 5.02 4.70 -19.63
N VAL A 158 5.92 4.50 -20.59
CA VAL A 158 5.89 5.12 -21.92
C VAL A 158 6.10 4.08 -23.02
N ARG A 159 5.45 4.28 -24.17
CA ARG A 159 5.89 3.68 -25.44
C ARG A 159 6.17 4.78 -26.46
N GLY A 160 7.37 4.77 -27.05
CA GLY A 160 7.83 5.82 -27.96
C GLY A 160 7.09 5.89 -29.32
N SER A 161 6.26 4.90 -29.63
CA SER A 161 5.39 4.85 -30.81
C SER A 161 4.22 3.87 -30.57
N PRO A 162 3.15 3.87 -31.38
CA PRO A 162 2.02 2.94 -31.22
C PRO A 162 2.40 1.45 -31.34
N GLU A 163 3.44 1.13 -32.11
CA GLU A 163 4.01 -0.22 -32.23
C GLU A 163 5.22 -0.43 -31.29
N GLY A 164 5.56 0.58 -30.50
CA GLY A 164 6.66 0.56 -29.56
C GLY A 164 6.35 -0.25 -28.31
N GLU A 165 7.41 -0.71 -27.65
CA GLU A 165 7.29 -1.44 -26.39
C GLU A 165 7.14 -0.48 -25.20
N TRP A 166 6.27 -0.84 -24.25
CA TRP A 166 6.13 -0.14 -22.98
C TRP A 166 7.36 -0.37 -22.08
N ARG A 167 7.98 0.73 -21.63
CA ARG A 167 9.03 0.77 -20.60
C ARG A 167 8.59 1.66 -19.44
N ALA A 168 9.13 1.43 -18.26
CA ALA A 168 9.02 2.39 -17.17
C ALA A 168 9.92 3.62 -17.42
N GLU A 169 9.50 4.76 -16.91
CA GLU A 169 10.22 6.04 -16.91
C GLU A 169 10.26 6.56 -15.45
N GLY A 170 11.46 6.84 -14.93
CA GLY A 170 11.69 7.26 -13.55
C GLY A 170 13.15 7.10 -13.13
#